data_AF-A0AAJ1N383-F1
#
_entry.id   AF-A0AAJ1N383-F1
#
_cell.length_a   1.000
_cell.length_b   1.000
_cell.length_c   1.000
_cell.angle_alpha   90.00
_cell.angle_beta   90.00
_cell.angle_gamma   90.00
#
_symmetry.space_group_name_H-M   'P 1'
#
loop_
_entity.id
_entity.type
_entity.pdbx_description
1 polymer ?
#
loop_
_entity_poly.entity_id
_entity_poly.type
_entity_poly.pdbx_seq_one_letter_code
_entity_poly.pdbx_strand_id
1 'polypeptide(L)'
;MTLLHNIHPLLQADIFLAPGSYFHLEYSDVDYHRLPATLKKLHNQQLIQQYLLPWPDSTTARLPRILSMEWNQLPKVALGLGAILHSGALPWWGELAAFSDLRHKYSDPRWQCTDRESPTPQHLLALGAEQLFAYITPFGRAYTERLKYMFSNQTLALIPSSFNAMLPWNIIEETCRYVRKNTA
;
A
#
# COMPACT_ATOMS: atom_id res chain seq x y z
N MET A 1 -9.05 18.03 -22.53
CA MET A 1 -9.39 18.48 -21.17
C MET A 1 -9.50 17.25 -20.29
N THR A 2 -8.40 16.87 -19.65
CA THR A 2 -8.31 15.66 -18.82
C THR A 2 -8.83 16.00 -17.43
N LEU A 3 -9.83 15.24 -16.97
CA LEU A 3 -10.40 15.34 -15.63
C LEU A 3 -9.31 15.01 -14.61
N LEU A 4 -8.73 16.06 -14.01
CA LEU A 4 -7.96 15.96 -12.78
C LEU A 4 -8.84 15.28 -11.74
N HIS A 5 -8.56 14.00 -11.45
CA HIS A 5 -9.10 13.37 -10.26
C HIS A 5 -8.45 14.09 -9.09
N ASN A 6 -9.18 15.02 -8.48
CA ASN A 6 -8.79 15.64 -7.22
C ASN A 6 -8.77 14.55 -6.14
N ILE A 7 -7.63 13.86 -6.02
CA ILE A 7 -7.34 12.99 -4.87
C ILE A 7 -7.09 13.96 -3.72
N HIS A 8 -8.15 14.31 -2.99
CA HIS A 8 -8.01 15.06 -1.75
C HIS A 8 -7.09 14.26 -0.81
N PRO A 9 -6.07 14.88 -0.19
CA PRO A 9 -5.28 14.21 0.83
C PRO A 9 -6.23 13.72 1.91
N LEU A 10 -6.23 12.42 2.19
CA LEU A 10 -7.02 11.90 3.28
C LEU A 10 -6.57 12.53 4.58
N LEU A 11 -7.55 12.97 5.38
CA LEU A 11 -7.28 13.24 6.77
C LEU A 11 -6.94 11.92 7.44
N GLN A 12 -6.10 11.95 8.46
CA GLN A 12 -5.75 10.74 9.22
C GLN A 12 -7.00 10.06 9.81
N ALA A 13 -8.06 10.83 10.08
CA ALA A 13 -9.36 10.30 10.48
C ALA A 13 -10.02 9.43 9.39
N ASP A 14 -9.83 9.74 8.12
CA ASP A 14 -10.44 9.01 7.01
C ASP A 14 -9.86 7.61 6.85
N ILE A 15 -8.63 7.37 7.30
CA ILE A 15 -8.06 6.03 7.43
C ILE A 15 -8.97 5.17 8.32
N PHE A 16 -9.57 5.74 9.38
CA PHE A 16 -10.41 4.97 10.29
C PHE A 16 -11.87 4.89 9.86
N LEU A 17 -12.32 5.89 9.11
CA LEU A 17 -13.74 6.10 8.78
C LEU A 17 -14.11 5.70 7.34
N ALA A 18 -13.13 5.53 6.44
CA ALA A 18 -13.39 5.31 5.03
C ALA A 18 -12.68 4.10 4.39
N PRO A 19 -12.76 2.89 4.98
CA PRO A 19 -12.11 1.69 4.43
C PRO A 19 -12.51 1.35 2.99
N GLY A 20 -13.75 1.64 2.58
CA GLY A 20 -14.19 1.37 1.21
C GLY A 20 -13.41 2.16 0.15
N SER A 21 -12.74 3.26 0.53
CA SER A 21 -11.94 4.06 -0.40
C SER A 21 -10.57 3.47 -0.74
N TYR A 22 -10.13 2.44 -0.01
CA TYR A 22 -8.78 1.91 -0.12
C TYR A 22 -8.63 0.40 0.11
N PHE A 23 -9.70 -0.27 0.52
CA PHE A 23 -9.73 -1.73 0.55
C PHE A 23 -9.61 -2.28 -0.86
N HIS A 24 -8.94 -3.43 -0.99
CA HIS A 24 -8.91 -4.19 -2.22
C HIS A 24 -10.34 -4.56 -2.64
N LEU A 25 -10.60 -4.63 -3.94
CA LEU A 25 -11.94 -4.86 -4.48
C LEU A 25 -12.59 -6.14 -3.92
N GLU A 26 -11.79 -7.17 -3.64
CA GLU A 26 -12.25 -8.44 -3.06
C GLU A 26 -12.88 -8.32 -1.66
N TYR A 27 -12.65 -7.22 -0.96
CA TYR A 27 -13.24 -6.97 0.36
C TYR A 27 -14.32 -5.90 0.30
N SER A 28 -14.29 -5.04 -0.72
CA SER A 28 -15.30 -4.01 -0.92
C SER A 28 -16.53 -4.56 -1.62
N ASP A 29 -16.38 -5.52 -2.55
CA ASP A 29 -17.44 -6.14 -3.36
C ASP A 29 -18.37 -5.16 -4.11
N VAL A 30 -17.98 -3.88 -4.17
CA VAL A 30 -18.71 -2.80 -4.85
C VAL A 30 -17.72 -1.83 -5.47
N ASP A 31 -18.15 -1.18 -6.55
CA ASP A 31 -17.45 -0.01 -7.11
C ASP A 31 -17.67 1.22 -6.21
N TYR A 32 -16.94 1.26 -5.11
CA TYR A 32 -17.09 2.24 -4.04
C TYR A 32 -17.07 3.68 -4.55
N HIS A 33 -16.21 3.98 -5.52
CA HIS A 33 -16.03 5.34 -6.01
C HIS A 33 -17.27 5.88 -6.75
N ARG A 34 -18.07 4.99 -7.35
CA ARG A 34 -19.34 5.34 -8.01
C ARG A 34 -20.52 5.50 -7.06
N LEU A 35 -20.39 5.08 -5.80
CA LEU A 35 -21.48 5.21 -4.83
C LEU A 35 -21.76 6.69 -4.47
N PRO A 36 -23.05 7.07 -4.30
CA PRO A 36 -23.43 8.33 -3.66
C PRO A 36 -22.86 8.44 -2.24
N ALA A 37 -22.65 9.66 -1.75
CA ALA A 37 -22.01 9.92 -0.46
C ALA A 37 -22.69 9.20 0.73
N THR A 38 -24.03 9.12 0.74
CA THR A 38 -24.77 8.41 1.79
C THR A 38 -24.49 6.91 1.78
N LEU A 39 -24.45 6.30 0.59
CA LEU A 39 -24.13 4.87 0.45
C LEU A 39 -22.66 4.59 0.76
N LYS A 40 -21.73 5.51 0.46
CA LYS A 40 -20.32 5.40 0.88
C LYS A 40 -20.18 5.32 2.40
N LYS A 41 -20.92 6.14 3.14
CA LYS A 41 -20.92 6.11 4.62
C LYS A 41 -21.48 4.79 5.16
N LEU A 42 -22.60 4.33 4.62
CA LEU A 42 -23.20 3.04 5.01
C LEU A 42 -22.23 1.89 4.73
N HIS A 43 -21.64 1.85 3.54
CA HIS A 43 -20.68 0.84 3.13
C HIS A 43 -19.45 0.81 4.03
N ASN A 44 -18.89 1.98 4.34
CA ASN A 44 -17.76 2.08 5.27
C ASN A 44 -18.10 1.53 6.66
N GLN A 45 -19.29 1.83 7.19
CA GLN A 45 -19.74 1.29 8.47
C GLN A 45 -19.90 -0.23 8.42
N GLN A 46 -20.45 -0.76 7.34
CA GLN A 46 -20.57 -2.21 7.10
C GLN A 46 -19.20 -2.87 7.10
N LEU A 47 -18.22 -2.35 6.34
CA LEU A 47 -16.86 -2.88 6.31
C LEU A 47 -16.19 -2.87 7.70
N ILE A 48 -16.35 -1.78 8.47
CA ILE A 48 -15.81 -1.68 9.84
C ILE A 48 -16.38 -2.79 10.73
N GLN A 49 -17.68 -3.06 10.63
CA GLN A 49 -18.36 -4.09 11.42
C GLN A 49 -18.01 -5.51 10.95
N GLN A 50 -18.06 -5.75 9.64
CA GLN A 50 -17.81 -7.06 9.00
C GLN A 50 -16.40 -7.57 9.31
N TYR A 51 -15.41 -6.68 9.24
CA TYR A 51 -14.01 -7.04 9.46
C TYR A 51 -13.51 -6.72 10.87
N LEU A 52 -14.41 -6.34 11.79
CA LEU A 52 -14.10 -6.02 13.19
C LEU A 52 -12.90 -5.06 13.33
N LEU A 53 -12.87 -4.01 12.48
CA LEU A 53 -11.71 -3.13 12.37
C LEU A 53 -11.52 -2.34 13.68
N PRO A 54 -10.35 -2.44 14.35
CA PRO A 54 -10.15 -1.78 15.63
C PRO A 54 -10.16 -0.27 15.48
N TRP A 55 -10.75 0.43 16.44
CA TRP A 55 -10.62 1.88 16.55
C TRP A 55 -9.25 2.26 17.10
N PRO A 56 -8.71 3.45 16.75
CA PRO A 56 -7.50 3.94 17.38
C PRO A 56 -7.73 4.14 18.87
N ASP A 57 -6.72 3.77 19.66
CA ASP A 57 -6.72 3.85 21.12
C ASP A 57 -5.49 4.61 21.64
N SER A 58 -5.25 4.57 22.95
CA SER A 58 -4.09 5.23 23.58
C SER A 58 -2.73 4.70 23.12
N THR A 59 -2.68 3.52 22.50
CA THR A 59 -1.45 2.92 21.95
C THR A 59 -1.26 3.25 20.47
N THR A 60 -2.27 3.86 19.83
CA THR A 60 -2.21 4.22 18.42
C THR A 60 -1.46 5.53 18.23
N ALA A 61 -0.22 5.44 17.74
CA ALA A 61 0.63 6.59 17.50
C ALA A 61 0.24 7.31 16.19
N ARG A 62 0.72 8.54 16.04
CA ARG A 62 0.48 9.30 14.81
C ARG A 62 1.38 8.79 13.68
N LEU A 63 0.80 8.50 12.52
CA LEU A 63 1.58 8.15 11.34
C LEU A 63 2.42 9.36 10.85
N PRO A 64 3.60 9.12 10.26
CA PRO A 64 4.30 10.11 9.48
C PRO A 64 3.40 10.69 8.39
N ARG A 65 3.43 12.01 8.22
CA ARG A 65 2.52 12.75 7.34
C ARG A 65 2.46 12.19 5.91
N ILE A 66 3.60 11.76 5.36
CA ILE A 66 3.66 11.24 4.00
C ILE A 66 2.86 9.93 3.87
N LEU A 67 2.94 9.01 4.85
CA LEU A 67 2.20 7.76 4.84
C LEU A 67 0.71 8.01 5.03
N SER A 68 0.31 8.93 5.91
CA SER A 68 -1.10 9.24 6.10
C SER A 68 -1.72 9.88 4.86
N MET A 69 -0.99 10.74 4.17
CA MET A 69 -1.48 11.38 2.94
C MET A 69 -1.55 10.40 1.76
N GLU A 70 -0.60 9.46 1.67
CA GLU A 70 -0.54 8.45 0.61
C GLU A 70 -1.25 7.14 0.98
N TRP A 71 -2.08 7.14 2.02
CA TRP A 71 -2.66 5.91 2.56
C TRP A 71 -3.35 5.06 1.48
N ASN A 72 -4.17 5.67 0.61
CA ASN A 72 -4.88 4.96 -0.46
C ASN A 72 -3.96 4.47 -1.58
N GLN A 73 -2.76 5.03 -1.70
CA GLN A 73 -1.78 4.65 -2.71
C GLN A 73 -0.76 3.64 -2.18
N LEU A 74 -0.89 3.17 -0.93
CA LEU A 74 0.05 2.22 -0.34
C LEU A 74 0.25 0.93 -1.16
N PRO A 75 -0.75 0.36 -1.86
CA PRO A 75 -0.49 -0.75 -2.79
C PRO A 75 0.47 -0.39 -3.93
N LYS A 76 0.38 0.81 -4.50
CA LYS A 76 1.34 1.27 -5.52
C LYS A 76 2.72 1.55 -4.91
N VAL A 77 2.75 2.08 -3.69
CA VAL A 77 4.01 2.23 -2.93
C VAL A 77 4.65 0.87 -2.72
N ALA A 78 3.89 -0.14 -2.26
CA ALA A 78 4.35 -1.51 -2.13
C ALA A 78 4.90 -2.04 -3.46
N LEU A 79 4.21 -1.84 -4.57
CA LEU A 79 4.73 -2.27 -5.88
C LEU A 79 6.10 -1.64 -6.20
N GLY A 80 6.27 -0.33 -5.94
CA GLY A 80 7.54 0.36 -6.10
C GLY A 80 8.65 -0.16 -5.18
N LEU A 81 8.33 -0.46 -3.92
CA LEU A 81 9.27 -1.07 -2.98
C LEU A 81 9.67 -2.48 -3.41
N GLY A 82 8.72 -3.29 -3.87
CA GLY A 82 8.97 -4.62 -4.42
C GLY A 82 9.88 -4.58 -5.65
N ALA A 83 9.68 -3.59 -6.53
CA ALA A 83 10.54 -3.36 -7.68
C ALA A 83 12.00 -3.04 -7.30
N ILE A 84 12.22 -2.29 -6.21
CA ILE A 84 13.56 -2.02 -5.66
C ILE A 84 14.19 -3.30 -5.09
N LEU A 85 13.41 -4.08 -4.34
CA LEU A 85 13.84 -5.28 -3.62
C LEU A 85 14.06 -6.50 -4.53
N HIS A 86 13.49 -6.52 -5.73
CA HIS A 86 13.67 -7.65 -6.62
C HIS A 86 14.99 -7.55 -7.40
N SER A 87 15.81 -8.61 -7.33
CA SER A 87 17.12 -8.69 -8.00
C SER A 87 17.04 -8.95 -9.51
N GLY A 88 16.00 -9.63 -9.98
CA GLY A 88 15.87 -10.07 -11.38
C GLY A 88 15.46 -8.98 -12.37
N ALA A 89 15.43 -9.29 -13.67
CA ALA A 89 14.87 -8.39 -14.65
C ALA A 89 13.37 -8.18 -14.36
N LEU A 90 12.93 -6.92 -14.28
CA LEU A 90 11.50 -6.67 -14.16
C LEU A 90 10.83 -6.95 -15.50
N PRO A 91 9.71 -7.68 -15.51
CA PRO A 91 8.93 -7.86 -16.72
C PRO A 91 8.38 -6.52 -17.22
N TRP A 92 8.19 -6.40 -18.54
CA TRP A 92 7.76 -5.19 -19.25
C TRP A 92 6.27 -4.83 -19.04
N TRP A 93 5.73 -5.07 -17.85
CA TRP A 93 4.36 -4.67 -17.56
C TRP A 93 4.28 -3.16 -17.47
N GLY A 94 3.30 -2.56 -18.15
CA GLY A 94 3.20 -1.10 -18.29
C GLY A 94 3.25 -0.33 -16.96
N GLU A 95 2.68 -0.90 -15.88
CA GLU A 95 2.72 -0.29 -14.54
C GLU A 95 4.11 -0.36 -13.88
N LEU A 96 4.93 -1.37 -14.18
CA LEU A 96 6.29 -1.50 -13.64
C LEU A 96 7.29 -0.60 -14.37
N ALA A 97 7.04 -0.27 -15.64
CA ALA A 97 7.86 0.70 -16.38
C ALA A 97 7.89 2.06 -15.65
N ALA A 98 6.77 2.42 -15.01
CA ALA A 98 6.67 3.61 -14.19
C ALA A 98 7.53 3.57 -12.92
N PHE A 99 8.12 2.44 -12.52
CA PHE A 99 9.03 2.36 -11.37
C PHE A 99 10.50 2.15 -11.77
N SER A 100 10.81 2.18 -13.07
CA SER A 100 12.17 1.96 -13.59
C SER A 100 13.18 2.97 -13.03
N ASP A 101 12.85 4.26 -13.03
CA ASP A 101 13.71 5.33 -12.48
C ASP A 101 13.95 5.15 -10.98
N LEU A 102 12.88 4.83 -10.24
CA LEU A 102 12.94 4.62 -8.79
C LEU A 102 13.85 3.42 -8.47
N ARG A 103 13.69 2.33 -9.23
CA ARG A 103 14.52 1.14 -9.11
C ARG A 103 15.97 1.45 -9.47
N HIS A 104 16.24 2.13 -10.58
CA HIS A 104 17.60 2.45 -10.98
C HIS A 104 18.33 3.28 -9.90
N LYS A 105 17.60 4.19 -9.25
CA LYS A 105 18.15 5.03 -8.18
C LYS A 105 18.46 4.27 -6.88
N TYR A 106 17.64 3.28 -6.50
CA TYR A 106 17.68 2.66 -5.17
C TYR A 106 17.95 1.15 -5.15
N SER A 107 18.14 0.53 -6.31
CA SER A 107 18.50 -0.89 -6.43
C SER A 107 19.88 -1.14 -5.82
N ASP A 108 19.92 -1.82 -4.68
CA ASP A 108 21.15 -2.20 -3.98
C ASP A 108 21.13 -3.71 -3.69
N PRO A 109 22.15 -4.48 -4.11
CA PRO A 109 22.22 -5.92 -3.88
C PRO A 109 22.09 -6.33 -2.41
N ARG A 110 22.43 -5.45 -1.46
CA ARG A 110 22.35 -5.74 -0.01
C ARG A 110 20.91 -5.88 0.49
N TRP A 111 19.94 -5.31 -0.22
CA TRP A 111 18.53 -5.38 0.17
C TRP A 111 17.74 -6.35 -0.71
N GLN A 112 18.33 -6.80 -1.82
CA GLN A 112 17.59 -7.53 -2.83
C GLN A 112 17.36 -8.99 -2.44
N CYS A 113 16.14 -9.45 -2.67
CA CYS A 113 15.78 -10.87 -2.60
C CYS A 113 16.24 -11.57 -3.88
N THR A 114 17.11 -12.56 -3.74
CA THR A 114 17.48 -13.51 -4.80
C THR A 114 16.49 -14.66 -4.84
N ASP A 115 15.25 -14.38 -5.27
CA ASP A 115 14.34 -15.44 -5.69
C ASP A 115 14.61 -15.83 -7.14
N ARG A 116 14.66 -17.14 -7.39
CA ARG A 116 15.04 -17.73 -8.69
C ARG A 116 13.89 -17.80 -9.70
N GLU A 117 12.68 -17.47 -9.29
CA GLU A 117 11.50 -17.50 -10.17
C GLU A 117 11.28 -16.16 -10.86
N SER A 118 10.74 -16.21 -12.09
CA SER A 118 10.29 -15.00 -12.79
C SER A 118 9.25 -14.31 -11.91
N PRO A 119 9.46 -13.04 -11.50
CA PRO A 119 8.53 -12.38 -10.59
C PRO A 119 7.16 -12.25 -11.26
N THR A 120 6.08 -12.48 -10.51
CA THR A 120 4.72 -12.04 -10.88
C THR A 120 4.43 -10.65 -10.26
N PRO A 121 3.41 -9.89 -10.70
CA PRO A 121 3.09 -8.61 -10.06
C PRO A 121 2.75 -8.79 -8.58
N GLN A 122 2.08 -9.90 -8.23
CA GLN A 122 1.72 -10.24 -6.86
C GLN A 122 2.95 -10.52 -5.99
N HIS A 123 4.00 -11.14 -6.53
CA HIS A 123 5.26 -11.35 -5.79
C HIS A 123 5.93 -10.01 -5.44
N LEU A 124 6.02 -9.10 -6.40
CA LEU A 124 6.58 -7.76 -6.15
C LEU A 124 5.73 -6.99 -5.14
N LEU A 125 4.41 -7.03 -5.31
CA LEU A 125 3.48 -6.40 -4.38
C LEU A 125 3.63 -6.96 -2.96
N ALA A 126 3.78 -8.27 -2.81
CA ALA A 126 3.99 -8.94 -1.53
C ALA A 126 5.31 -8.53 -0.87
N LEU A 127 6.42 -8.48 -1.62
CA LEU A 127 7.72 -8.01 -1.12
C LEU A 127 7.64 -6.58 -0.58
N GLY A 128 6.98 -5.68 -1.31
CA GLY A 128 6.81 -4.31 -0.84
C GLY A 128 5.80 -4.16 0.30
N ALA A 129 4.73 -4.98 0.30
CA ALA A 129 3.75 -5.00 1.38
C ALA A 129 4.42 -5.39 2.70
N GLU A 130 5.33 -6.36 2.67
CA GLU A 130 6.15 -6.75 3.84
C GLU A 130 6.84 -5.53 4.49
N GLN A 131 7.49 -4.68 3.67
CA GLN A 131 8.12 -3.45 4.17
C GLN A 131 7.09 -2.51 4.80
N LEU A 132 5.94 -2.31 4.16
CA LEU A 132 4.89 -1.45 4.71
C LEU A 132 4.35 -1.97 6.04
N PHE A 133 4.13 -3.28 6.17
CA PHE A 133 3.74 -3.90 7.42
C PHE A 133 4.78 -3.67 8.51
N ALA A 134 6.06 -3.87 8.21
CA ALA A 134 7.15 -3.63 9.16
C ALA A 134 7.18 -2.17 9.64
N TYR A 135 6.98 -1.21 8.73
CA TYR A 135 6.98 0.21 9.06
C TYR A 135 5.71 0.71 9.76
N ILE A 136 4.55 0.14 9.45
CA ILE A 136 3.25 0.61 9.98
C ILE A 136 2.92 -0.05 11.33
N THR A 137 3.34 -1.29 11.55
CA THR A 137 3.03 -2.03 12.79
C THR A 137 3.40 -1.30 14.08
N PRO A 138 4.56 -0.63 14.20
CA PRO A 138 4.90 0.15 15.39
C PRO A 138 3.93 1.30 15.72
N PHE A 139 3.11 1.76 14.76
CA PHE A 139 2.16 2.85 14.97
C PHE A 139 0.81 2.39 15.53
N GLY A 140 0.58 1.08 15.61
CA GLY A 140 -0.58 0.50 16.27
C GLY A 140 -1.43 -0.39 15.38
N ARG A 141 -2.10 -1.33 16.04
CA ARG A 141 -2.92 -2.37 15.40
C ARG A 141 -4.00 -1.82 14.48
N ALA A 142 -4.58 -0.65 14.81
CA ALA A 142 -5.63 -0.02 14.02
C ALA A 142 -5.20 0.27 12.57
N TYR A 143 -3.94 0.59 12.32
CA TYR A 143 -3.40 0.76 10.98
C TYR A 143 -3.05 -0.57 10.32
N THR A 144 -2.38 -1.46 11.04
CA THR A 144 -1.94 -2.76 10.50
C THR A 144 -3.10 -3.60 10.01
N GLU A 145 -4.19 -3.68 10.77
CA GLU A 145 -5.38 -4.43 10.37
C GLU A 145 -6.03 -3.83 9.12
N ARG A 146 -6.01 -2.50 8.98
CA ARG A 146 -6.54 -1.83 7.77
C ARG A 146 -5.64 -2.02 6.57
N LEU A 147 -4.33 -1.99 6.75
CA LEU A 147 -3.33 -2.22 5.71
C LEU A 147 -3.49 -3.61 5.10
N LYS A 148 -3.81 -4.63 5.91
CA LYS A 148 -4.09 -5.99 5.45
C LYS A 148 -5.14 -6.04 4.35
N TYR A 149 -6.25 -5.33 4.53
CA TYR A 149 -7.35 -5.33 3.56
C TYR A 149 -7.06 -4.49 2.30
N MET A 150 -5.88 -3.88 2.16
CA MET A 150 -5.47 -3.21 0.93
C MET A 150 -4.89 -4.16 -0.12
N PHE A 151 -4.58 -5.40 0.28
CA PHE A 151 -3.94 -6.42 -0.56
C PHE A 151 -4.83 -7.63 -0.69
N SER A 152 -4.84 -8.26 -1.86
CA SER A 152 -5.61 -9.50 -2.06
C SER A 152 -5.10 -10.64 -1.16
N ASN A 153 -5.97 -11.60 -0.85
CA ASN A 153 -5.61 -12.83 -0.12
C ASN A 153 -4.44 -13.56 -0.81
N GLN A 154 -4.40 -13.56 -2.14
CA GLN A 154 -3.29 -14.12 -2.90
C GLN A 154 -1.97 -13.38 -2.63
N THR A 155 -2.01 -12.04 -2.58
CA THR A 155 -0.82 -11.23 -2.26
C THR A 155 -0.38 -11.46 -0.82
N LEU A 156 -1.32 -11.48 0.13
CA LEU A 156 -1.04 -11.71 1.55
C LEU A 156 -0.39 -13.08 1.79
N ALA A 157 -0.84 -14.12 1.08
CA ALA A 157 -0.26 -15.46 1.16
C ALA A 157 1.18 -15.56 0.62
N LEU A 158 1.60 -14.59 -0.20
CA LEU A 158 2.95 -14.51 -0.77
C LEU A 158 3.88 -13.61 0.05
N ILE A 159 3.39 -12.93 1.09
CA ILE A 159 4.25 -12.13 1.97
C ILE A 159 5.22 -13.08 2.67
N PRO A 160 6.55 -12.85 2.55
CA PRO A 160 7.54 -13.71 3.20
C PRO A 160 7.29 -13.79 4.71
N SER A 161 7.47 -14.99 5.27
CA SER A 161 7.35 -15.21 6.72
C SER A 161 8.55 -14.69 7.51
N SER A 162 9.65 -14.38 6.80
CA SER A 162 10.91 -13.93 7.37
C SER A 162 11.50 -12.78 6.57
N PHE A 163 11.87 -11.74 7.31
CA PHE A 163 12.26 -10.46 6.77
C PHE A 163 13.74 -10.44 6.40
N ASN A 164 14.07 -10.34 5.11
CA ASN A 164 15.46 -10.41 4.64
C ASN A 164 16.23 -9.11 4.93
N ALA A 165 15.64 -7.95 4.66
CA ALA A 165 16.26 -6.64 4.90
C ALA A 165 15.21 -5.52 4.99
N MET A 166 15.43 -4.55 5.90
CA MET A 166 14.59 -3.35 5.95
C MET A 166 15.17 -2.30 5.02
N LEU A 167 14.36 -1.83 4.07
CA LEU A 167 14.73 -0.62 3.35
C LEU A 167 14.79 0.55 4.34
N PRO A 168 15.82 1.40 4.27
CA PRO A 168 15.88 2.63 5.06
C PRO A 168 14.63 3.53 4.88
N TRP A 169 14.23 4.24 5.94
CA TRP A 169 13.03 5.09 5.94
C TRP A 169 13.00 6.10 4.78
N ASN A 170 14.14 6.69 4.43
CA ASN A 170 14.24 7.63 3.33
C ASN A 170 13.81 7.02 1.98
N ILE A 171 14.01 5.71 1.77
CA ILE A 171 13.56 5.01 0.55
C ILE A 171 12.03 4.85 0.58
N ILE A 172 11.45 4.51 1.74
CA ILE A 172 9.99 4.44 1.91
C ILE A 172 9.36 5.80 1.59
N GLU A 173 9.89 6.85 2.20
CA GLU A 173 9.41 8.21 2.01
C GLU A 173 9.53 8.68 0.56
N GLU A 174 10.66 8.43 -0.09
CA GLU A 174 10.88 8.78 -1.49
C GLU A 174 9.99 7.99 -2.43
N THR A 175 9.69 6.72 -2.12
CA THR A 175 8.74 5.91 -2.90
C THR A 175 7.32 6.47 -2.79
N CYS A 176 6.88 6.89 -1.59
CA CYS A 176 5.61 7.60 -1.43
C CYS A 176 5.56 8.90 -2.24
N ARG A 177 6.63 9.72 -2.20
CA ARG A 177 6.73 10.95 -3.00
C ARG A 177 6.71 10.65 -4.50
N TYR A 178 7.37 9.59 -4.92
CA TYR A 178 7.43 9.16 -6.31
C TYR A 178 6.04 8.77 -6.83
N VAL A 179 5.32 7.92 -6.09
CA VAL A 179 3.95 7.51 -6.44
C VAL A 179 3.04 8.72 -6.56
N ARG A 180 3.06 9.64 -5.58
CA ARG A 180 2.27 10.89 -5.65
C ARG A 180 2.52 11.68 -6.93
N LYS A 181 3.79 11.83 -7.34
CA LYS A 181 4.16 12.63 -8.52
C LYS A 181 3.76 11.99 -9.84
N ASN A 182 3.77 10.66 -9.92
CA ASN A 182 3.64 9.92 -11.17
C ASN A 182 2.28 9.22 -11.34
N THR A 183 1.38 9.30 -10.35
CA THR A 183 0.06 8.65 -10.40
C THR A 183 -1.12 9.61 -10.17
N ALA A 184 -0.85 10.93 -10.16
CA ALA A 184 -1.84 12.00 -10.09
C ALA A 184 -2.34 12.43 -11.47
#